data_AF-E3ZMW9-F1
#
_entry.id   AF-E3ZMW9-F1
#
_cell.length_a   1.000
_cell.length_b   1.000
_cell.length_c   1.000
_cell.angle_alpha   90.00
_cell.angle_beta   90.00
_cell.angle_gamma   90.00
#
_symmetry.space_group_name_H-M   'P 1'
#
loop_
_entity.id
_entity.type
_entity.pdbx_description
1 polymer ?
#
loop_
_entity_poly.entity_id
_entity_poly.type
_entity_poly.pdbx_seq_one_letter_code
_entity_poly.pdbx_strand_id
1 'polypeptide(L)' 'TRNKSGIKGVRWNESRKKWEASITFKRNHRFLGRFTKKEDAIKARLEAEEKYFKPVIEKDKR' A
#
# COMPACT_ATOMS: atom_id res chain seq x y z
N THR A 1 2.83 23.67 -1.10
CA THR A 1 1.57 22.95 -0.82
C THR A 1 1.84 21.47 -0.65
N ARG A 2 1.95 21.02 0.61
CA ARG A 2 2.46 19.68 0.97
C ARG A 2 1.28 18.70 1.06
N ASN A 3 1.06 17.93 -0.01
CA ASN A 3 0.07 16.86 -0.07
C ASN A 3 0.19 15.96 1.19
N LYS A 4 -0.81 15.97 2.07
CA LYS A 4 -0.75 15.41 3.45
C LYS A 4 -0.34 13.93 3.55
N SER A 5 -0.38 13.19 2.46
CA SER A 5 -0.16 11.74 2.49
C SER A 5 1.19 11.32 1.92
N GLY A 6 1.71 11.97 0.85
CA GLY A 6 3.03 11.74 0.26
C GLY A 6 3.36 10.30 -0.19
N ILE A 7 2.47 9.34 0.07
CA ILE A 7 2.71 7.90 -0.07
C ILE A 7 1.73 7.39 -1.14
N LYS A 8 2.28 6.96 -2.28
CA LYS A 8 1.49 6.34 -3.35
C LYS A 8 0.68 5.17 -2.77
N GLY A 9 -0.59 5.00 -3.10
CA GLY A 9 -1.38 3.86 -2.61
C GLY A 9 -1.89 3.93 -1.17
N VAL A 10 -1.48 4.90 -0.34
CA VAL A 10 -2.08 5.14 0.99
C VAL A 10 -2.77 6.50 0.99
N ARG A 11 -4.11 6.49 1.06
CA ARG A 11 -4.94 7.72 1.03
C ARG A 11 -5.75 7.86 2.31
N TRP A 12 -5.90 9.08 2.80
CA TRP A 12 -6.84 9.35 3.90
C TRP A 12 -8.23 9.56 3.33
N ASN A 13 -9.21 8.83 3.86
CA ASN A 13 -10.61 9.01 3.54
C ASN A 13 -11.26 9.85 4.64
N GLU A 14 -11.50 11.13 4.36
CA GLU A 14 -12.07 12.10 5.31
C GLU A 14 -13.51 11.74 5.70
N SER A 15 -14.31 11.23 4.77
CA SER A 15 -15.70 10.81 5.01
C SER A 15 -15.79 9.67 6.04
N ARG A 16 -14.82 8.76 6.05
CA ARG A 16 -14.78 7.62 6.98
C ARG A 16 -13.79 7.81 8.12
N LYS A 17 -13.03 8.91 8.14
CA LYS A 17 -11.89 9.17 9.03
C LYS A 17 -10.97 7.95 9.17
N LYS A 18 -10.65 7.32 8.02
CA LYS A 18 -9.81 6.10 7.96
C LYS A 18 -8.78 6.22 6.84
N TRP A 19 -7.59 5.69 7.09
CA TRP A 19 -6.54 5.48 6.11
C TRP A 19 -6.89 4.27 5.25
N GLU A 20 -6.85 4.43 3.95
CA GLU A 20 -7.14 3.38 2.99
C GLU A 20 -5.85 2.99 2.29
N ALA A 21 -5.47 1.73 2.41
CA ALA A 21 -4.28 1.17 1.81
C ALA A 21 -4.65 0.37 0.55
N SER A 22 -3.93 0.65 -0.52
CA SER A 22 -4.08 -0.04 -1.79
C SER A 22 -2.72 -0.13 -2.46
N ILE A 23 -2.54 -1.19 -3.24
CA ILE A 23 -1.32 -1.43 -3.98
C ILE A 23 -1.67 -1.70 -5.43
N THR A 24 -0.94 -1.08 -6.35
CA THR A 24 -1.04 -1.40 -7.76
C THR A 24 0.17 -2.24 -8.13
N PHE A 25 -0.02 -3.52 -8.41
CA PHE A 25 1.05 -4.42 -8.85
C PHE A 25 0.71 -4.98 -10.23
N LYS A 26 1.65 -4.91 -11.19
CA LYS A 26 1.43 -5.35 -12.59
C LYS A 26 0.07 -4.91 -13.16
N ARG A 27 -0.25 -3.62 -13.10
CA ARG A 27 -1.51 -3.06 -13.64
C ARG A 27 -2.79 -3.56 -12.96
N ASN A 28 -2.67 -4.35 -11.89
CA ASN A 28 -3.78 -4.79 -11.04
C ASN A 28 -3.80 -3.95 -9.76
N HIS A 29 -4.92 -3.25 -9.55
CA HIS A 29 -5.16 -2.55 -8.29
C HIS A 29 -5.73 -3.54 -7.29
N ARG A 30 -5.02 -3.72 -6.17
CA ARG A 30 -5.44 -4.56 -5.05
C ARG A 30 -5.73 -3.68 -3.86
N PHE A 31 -6.94 -3.81 -3.35
CA PHE A 31 -7.34 -3.18 -2.10
C PHE A 31 -6.81 -4.00 -0.91
N LEU A 32 -6.09 -3.35 0.00
CA LEU A 32 -5.47 -4.02 1.15
C LEU A 32 -6.32 -3.90 2.40
N GLY A 33 -7.03 -2.78 2.54
CA GLY A 33 -7.93 -2.54 3.66
C GLY A 33 -8.02 -1.09 4.06
N ARG A 34 -8.79 -0.86 5.13
CA ARG A 34 -8.94 0.43 5.80
C ARG A 34 -8.44 0.32 7.23
N PHE A 35 -7.60 1.26 7.61
CA PHE A 35 -6.92 1.34 8.88
C PHE A 35 -7.22 2.67 9.55
N THR A 36 -7.19 2.71 10.87
CA THR A 36 -7.40 3.97 11.62
C THR A 36 -6.11 4.78 11.69
N LYS A 37 -4.95 4.10 11.63
CA LYS A 37 -3.62 4.69 11.70
C LYS A 37 -2.92 4.67 10.34
N LYS A 38 -2.09 5.68 10.11
CA LYS A 38 -1.27 5.80 8.90
C LYS A 38 -0.22 4.69 8.83
N GLU A 39 0.38 4.36 9.97
CA GLU A 39 1.42 3.33 10.09
C GLU A 39 0.89 1.94 9.74
N ASP A 40 -0.31 1.58 10.21
CA ASP A 40 -0.98 0.34 9.84
C ASP A 40 -1.22 0.24 8.33
N ALA A 41 -1.66 1.34 7.69
CA ALA A 41 -1.83 1.37 6.24
C ALA A 41 -0.52 1.18 5.47
N ILE A 42 0.60 1.65 6.02
CA ILE A 42 1.94 1.44 5.46
C ILE A 42 2.39 0.00 5.68
N LYS A 43 2.19 -0.56 6.87
CA LYS A 43 2.49 -1.97 7.18
C LYS A 43 1.74 -2.93 6.28
N ALA A 44 0.42 -2.74 6.12
CA ALA A 44 -0.40 -3.55 5.24
C ALA A 44 0.10 -3.50 3.79
N ARG A 45 0.59 -2.34 3.35
CA ARG A 45 1.24 -2.22 2.06
C ARG A 45 2.57 -2.98 1.99
N LEU A 46 3.42 -2.88 3.02
CA LEU A 46 4.68 -3.63 3.10
C LEU A 46 4.43 -5.15 3.08
N GLU A 47 3.43 -5.62 3.83
CA GLU A 47 3.02 -7.03 3.85
C GLU A 47 2.46 -7.48 2.50
N ALA A 48 1.71 -6.61 1.81
CA ALA A 48 1.25 -6.89 0.46
C ALA A 48 2.40 -6.94 -0.53
N GLU A 49 3.34 -6.00 -0.46
CA GLU A 49 4.58 -6.07 -1.22
C GLU A 49 5.28 -7.38 -0.89
N GLU A 50 5.50 -7.73 0.36
CA GLU A 50 6.12 -9.00 0.70
C GLU A 50 5.35 -10.20 0.12
N LYS A 51 4.02 -10.23 0.21
CA LYS A 51 3.19 -11.33 -0.29
C LYS A 51 3.16 -11.43 -1.83
N TYR A 52 3.20 -10.31 -2.55
CA TYR A 52 3.12 -10.26 -4.02
C TYR A 52 4.48 -10.15 -4.71
N PHE A 53 5.50 -9.65 -4.00
CA PHE A 53 6.86 -9.40 -4.47
C PHE A 53 7.85 -10.48 -4.04
N LYS A 54 7.54 -11.33 -3.03
CA LYS A 54 8.31 -12.54 -2.69
C LYS A 54 8.64 -13.45 -3.90
N PRO A 55 7.79 -13.64 -4.93
CA PRO A 55 8.18 -14.43 -6.10
C PRO A 55 9.08 -13.68 -7.11
N VAL A 56 9.61 -12.49 -6.79
CA VAL A 56 10.45 -11.71 -7.71
C VAL A 56 11.95 -11.76 -7.34
N ILE A 57 12.31 -12.15 -6.12
CA ILE A 57 13.71 -12.07 -5.65
C ILE A 57 14.61 -13.19 -6.23
N GLU A 58 14.05 -14.27 -6.78
CA GLU A 58 14.86 -15.34 -7.40
C GLU A 58 15.13 -15.17 -8.91
N LYS A 59 14.65 -14.11 -9.57
CA LYS A 59 14.87 -13.94 -11.02
C LYS A 59 15.82 -12.81 -11.43
N ASP A 60 16.36 -12.05 -10.47
CA ASP A 60 17.32 -10.97 -10.74
C ASP A 60 18.74 -11.30 -10.24
N LYS A 61 19.11 -12.58 -10.31
CA LYS A 61 20.51 -13.01 -10.38
C LYS A 61 20.70 -13.73 -11.70
N ARG A 62 20.91 -12.99 -12.77
CA ARG A 62 21.44 -13.52 -14.03
C ARG A 62 22.60 -12.67 -14.50
#